data_AF-A0A1D3UR64-F1
#
_entry.id   AF-A0A1D3UR64-F1
#
_cell.length_a   1.000
_cell.length_b   1.000
_cell.length_c   1.000
_cell.angle_alpha   90.00
_cell.angle_beta   90.00
_cell.angle_gamma   90.00
#
_symmetry.space_group_name_H-M   'P 1'
#
loop_
_entity.id
_entity.type
_entity.pdbx_description
1 polymer ?
#
loop_
_entity_poly.entity_id
_entity_poly.type
_entity_poly.pdbx_seq_one_letter_code
_entity_poly.pdbx_strand_id
1 'polypeptide(L)'
;MFTDRYVYPDTINIGWKLSGGTKTVCGYACRKATATFRGRAWTAWYATDIPVNDGPWKYGGLPGLILQIEDATGDQHFTAISIRTPTENISMQKRSEPFKTTRKRFNKQLNDYRSDPGKIMSGSPLAGKTVDGKEIPVPKRQLFHNPIELE
;
A
#
# COMPACT_ATOMS: atom_id res chain seq x y z
N MET A 1 10.52 -15.79 4.54
CA MET A 1 9.10 -15.88 4.94
C MET A 1 8.39 -14.64 4.40
N PHE A 2 7.06 -14.55 4.28
CA PHE A 2 6.39 -13.26 3.93
C PHE A 2 6.48 -12.22 5.06
N THR A 3 7.56 -12.28 5.84
CA THR A 3 8.05 -11.32 6.83
C THR A 3 9.29 -10.59 6.31
N ASP A 4 9.87 -11.03 5.18
CA ASP A 4 11.02 -10.39 4.56
C ASP A 4 10.59 -9.13 3.79
N ARG A 5 11.51 -8.18 3.65
CA ARG A 5 11.27 -6.97 2.85
C ARG A 5 11.46 -7.31 1.37
N TYR A 6 10.40 -7.25 0.59
CA TYR A 6 10.46 -7.47 -0.86
C TYR A 6 10.62 -6.15 -1.62
N VAL A 7 11.34 -6.18 -2.73
CA VAL A 7 11.38 -5.08 -3.70
C VAL A 7 11.20 -5.64 -5.11
N TYR A 8 10.43 -4.96 -5.94
CA TYR A 8 10.24 -5.28 -7.34
C TYR A 8 10.13 -3.99 -8.16
N PRO A 9 10.58 -3.99 -9.43
CA PRO A 9 10.33 -2.87 -10.33
C PRO A 9 8.84 -2.76 -10.60
N ASP A 10 8.31 -1.53 -10.53
CA ASP A 10 6.91 -1.25 -10.84
C ASP A 10 6.80 0.02 -11.67
N THR A 11 6.08 -0.06 -12.80
CA THR A 11 5.82 1.09 -13.65
C THR A 11 4.52 1.73 -13.21
N ILE A 12 4.60 2.97 -12.73
CA ILE A 12 3.45 3.74 -12.26
C ILE A 12 3.08 4.74 -13.36
N ASN A 13 1.92 4.52 -13.98
CA ASN A 13 1.34 5.46 -14.94
C ASN A 13 -0.13 5.65 -14.58
N ILE A 14 -0.45 6.79 -13.97
CA ILE A 14 -1.82 7.12 -13.57
C ILE A 14 -2.34 8.19 -14.51
N GLY A 15 -3.31 7.83 -15.36
CA GLY A 15 -3.96 8.73 -16.31
C GLY A 15 -4.94 9.67 -15.62
N TRP A 16 -4.45 10.63 -14.84
CA TRP A 16 -5.27 11.60 -14.13
C TRP A 16 -6.09 12.49 -15.07
N LYS A 17 -7.38 12.60 -14.78
CA LYS A 17 -8.30 13.55 -15.40
C LYS A 17 -8.61 14.64 -14.39
N LEU A 18 -8.16 15.85 -14.68
CA LEU A 18 -8.49 17.03 -13.87
C LEU A 18 -9.97 17.36 -14.06
N SER A 19 -10.64 17.75 -12.98
CA SER A 19 -12.07 18.02 -12.98
C SER A 19 -12.40 19.25 -12.15
N GLY A 20 -13.58 19.84 -12.38
CA GLY A 20 -14.08 20.93 -11.55
C GLY A 20 -14.37 20.45 -10.13
N GLY A 21 -14.05 21.31 -9.16
CA GLY A 21 -14.31 21.05 -7.74
C GLY A 21 -13.16 21.54 -6.87
N THR A 22 -13.51 22.20 -5.78
CA THR A 22 -12.58 22.62 -4.73
C THR A 22 -13.01 22.01 -3.40
N LYS A 23 -12.02 21.66 -2.58
CA LYS A 23 -12.24 21.16 -1.22
C LYS A 23 -11.08 21.62 -0.34
N THR A 24 -11.36 21.99 0.90
CA THR A 24 -10.29 22.25 1.87
C THR A 24 -9.88 20.95 2.55
N VAL A 25 -8.61 20.59 2.48
CA VAL A 25 -8.05 19.39 3.15
C VAL A 25 -6.79 19.81 3.92
N CYS A 26 -6.71 19.46 5.21
CA CYS A 26 -5.58 19.83 6.07
C CYS A 26 -5.28 21.35 6.06
N GLY A 27 -6.30 22.19 5.86
CA GLY A 27 -6.16 23.66 5.78
C GLY A 27 -5.77 24.21 4.40
N TYR A 28 -5.55 23.36 3.39
CA TYR A 28 -5.18 23.78 2.04
C TYR A 28 -6.36 23.69 1.08
N ALA A 29 -6.45 24.64 0.14
CA ALA A 29 -7.39 24.55 -0.97
C ALA A 29 -6.90 23.50 -1.98
N CYS A 30 -7.70 22.46 -2.19
CA CYS A 30 -7.39 21.36 -3.09
C CYS A 30 -8.29 21.37 -4.32
N ARG A 31 -7.75 20.90 -5.44
CA ARG A 31 -8.45 20.64 -6.70
C ARG A 31 -8.74 19.16 -6.85
N LYS A 32 -9.77 18.84 -7.62
CA LYS A 32 -10.22 17.46 -7.85
C LYS A 32 -9.58 16.84 -9.09
N ALA A 33 -9.08 15.62 -8.97
CA ALA A 33 -8.71 14.77 -10.10
C ALA A 33 -9.28 13.36 -9.92
N THR A 34 -9.47 12.65 -11.03
CA THR A 34 -9.97 11.27 -11.03
C THR A 34 -9.14 10.39 -11.94
N ALA A 35 -9.03 9.10 -11.63
CA ALA A 35 -8.35 8.13 -12.49
C ALA A 35 -8.89 6.71 -12.22
N THR A 36 -8.68 5.81 -13.17
CA THR A 36 -8.75 4.36 -12.90
C THR A 36 -7.33 3.84 -12.80
N PHE A 37 -7.00 3.21 -11.67
CA PHE A 37 -5.67 2.68 -11.41
C PHE A 37 -5.76 1.41 -10.57
N ARG A 38 -5.03 0.38 -10.99
CA ARG A 38 -4.97 -0.93 -10.32
C ARG A 38 -6.33 -1.57 -10.07
N GLY A 39 -7.23 -1.46 -11.05
CA GLY A 39 -8.59 -2.00 -10.97
C GLY A 39 -9.57 -1.21 -10.10
N ARG A 40 -9.18 -0.05 -9.54
CA ARG A 40 -10.06 0.83 -8.77
C ARG A 40 -10.26 2.19 -9.44
N ALA A 41 -11.43 2.77 -9.25
CA ALA A 41 -11.72 4.16 -9.60
C ALA A 41 -11.40 5.06 -8.40
N TRP A 42 -10.57 6.08 -8.62
CA TRP A 42 -10.04 6.95 -7.58
C TRP A 42 -10.50 8.39 -7.77
N THR A 43 -10.79 9.06 -6.65
CA THR A 43 -10.94 10.50 -6.55
C THR A 43 -9.83 11.05 -5.66
N ALA A 44 -9.03 11.96 -6.20
CA ALA A 44 -7.94 12.62 -5.48
C ALA A 44 -8.20 14.12 -5.32
N TRP A 45 -7.80 14.66 -4.18
CA TRP A 45 -7.79 16.08 -3.85
C TRP A 45 -6.35 16.52 -3.61
N TYR A 46 -5.84 17.39 -4.48
CA TYR A 46 -4.43 17.81 -4.47
C TYR A 46 -4.30 19.32 -4.28
N ALA A 47 -3.31 19.74 -3.48
CA ALA A 47 -3.04 21.14 -3.17
C ALA A 47 -1.98 21.70 -4.12
N THR A 48 -2.36 22.69 -4.95
CA THR A 48 -1.43 23.36 -5.87
C THR A 48 -0.42 24.26 -5.16
N ASP A 49 -0.77 24.73 -3.97
CA ASP A 49 0.07 25.61 -3.15
C ASP A 49 1.27 24.87 -2.54
N ILE A 50 1.23 23.54 -2.56
CA ILE A 50 2.36 22.67 -2.25
C ILE A 50 2.79 22.02 -3.58
N PRO A 51 3.71 22.63 -4.35
CA PRO A 51 4.04 22.21 -5.71
C PRO A 51 4.96 20.97 -5.74
N VAL A 52 4.58 19.94 -4.98
CA VAL A 52 5.25 18.64 -4.91
C VAL A 52 4.38 17.61 -5.61
N ASN A 53 4.90 17.01 -6.66
CA ASN A 53 4.21 15.96 -7.41
C ASN A 53 4.38 14.62 -6.68
N ASP A 54 3.61 14.43 -5.61
CA ASP A 54 3.66 13.24 -4.77
C ASP A 54 2.33 13.03 -4.02
N GLY A 55 2.26 11.99 -3.21
CA GLY A 55 1.08 11.64 -2.44
C GLY A 55 1.23 10.34 -1.65
N PRO A 56 0.14 9.84 -1.05
CA PRO A 56 0.20 8.59 -0.31
C PRO A 56 0.48 7.41 -1.25
N TRP A 57 1.31 6.48 -0.79
CA TRP A 57 1.60 5.21 -1.47
C TRP A 57 2.20 5.38 -2.89
N LYS A 58 1.45 5.04 -3.94
CA LYS A 58 1.88 5.14 -5.37
C LYS A 58 1.22 6.32 -6.07
N TYR A 59 0.38 7.07 -5.36
CA TYR A 59 -0.38 8.17 -5.95
C TYR A 59 0.52 9.39 -6.04
N GLY A 60 0.97 9.68 -7.26
CA GLY A 60 1.60 10.93 -7.64
C GLY A 60 1.14 11.29 -9.06
N GLY A 61 1.81 12.23 -9.69
CA GLY A 61 1.56 12.65 -11.08
C GLY A 61 0.71 13.92 -11.23
N LEU A 62 0.20 14.50 -10.14
CA LEU A 62 -0.60 15.72 -10.17
C LEU A 62 0.26 16.99 -9.94
N PRO A 63 -0.18 18.16 -10.42
CA PRO A 63 0.54 19.43 -10.25
C PRO A 63 0.32 20.00 -8.83
N GLY A 64 0.70 19.23 -7.82
CA GLY A 64 0.54 19.54 -6.40
C GLY A 64 0.43 18.28 -5.55
N LEU A 65 0.60 18.43 -4.23
CA LEU A 65 0.63 17.31 -3.29
C LEU A 65 -0.78 16.74 -3.10
N ILE A 66 -0.95 15.43 -3.25
CA ILE A 66 -2.23 14.75 -2.97
C ILE A 66 -2.43 14.70 -1.45
N LEU A 67 -3.42 15.43 -0.95
CA LEU A 67 -3.74 15.49 0.47
C LEU A 67 -4.88 14.55 0.86
N GLN A 68 -5.74 14.20 -0.07
CA GLN A 68 -6.75 13.18 0.15
C GLN A 68 -6.94 12.35 -1.13
N ILE A 69 -7.15 11.06 -0.96
CA ILE A 69 -7.55 10.17 -2.06
C ILE A 69 -8.43 9.04 -1.52
N GLU A 70 -9.50 8.74 -2.25
CA GLU A 70 -10.44 7.67 -1.93
C GLU A 70 -10.82 6.88 -3.17
N ASP A 71 -11.07 5.59 -3.00
CA ASP A 71 -11.67 4.78 -4.05
C ASP A 71 -13.19 4.95 -4.05
N ALA A 72 -13.83 4.64 -5.19
CA ALA A 72 -15.27 4.82 -5.36
C ALA A 72 -16.13 3.98 -4.40
N THR A 73 -15.59 2.92 -3.80
CA THR A 73 -16.30 2.08 -2.82
C THR A 73 -16.20 2.63 -1.39
N GLY A 74 -15.25 3.52 -1.11
CA GLY A 74 -14.95 4.01 0.23
C GLY A 74 -14.11 3.04 1.08
N ASP A 75 -13.71 1.90 0.53
CA ASP A 75 -12.88 0.90 1.20
C ASP A 75 -11.46 1.39 1.50
N GLN A 76 -10.92 2.21 0.60
CA GLN A 76 -9.55 2.71 0.66
C GLN A 76 -9.58 4.22 0.67
N HIS A 77 -9.21 4.80 1.81
CA HIS A 77 -9.24 6.24 2.01
C HIS A 77 -7.99 6.71 2.75
N PHE A 78 -7.32 7.71 2.18
CA PHE A 78 -6.17 8.37 2.78
C PHE A 78 -6.48 9.86 2.88
N THR A 79 -6.29 10.45 4.06
CA THR A 79 -6.43 11.89 4.28
C THR A 79 -5.26 12.39 5.12
N ALA A 80 -4.63 13.46 4.67
CA ALA A 80 -3.63 14.20 5.41
C ALA A 80 -4.29 14.86 6.64
N ILE A 81 -3.74 14.57 7.81
CA ILE A 81 -4.24 15.10 9.10
C ILE A 81 -3.41 16.32 9.52
N SER A 82 -2.11 16.31 9.25
CA SER A 82 -1.21 17.42 9.55
C SER A 82 -0.06 17.48 8.55
N ILE A 83 0.43 18.69 8.32
CA ILE A 83 1.64 18.98 7.56
C ILE A 83 2.53 19.85 8.44
N ARG A 84 3.80 19.48 8.54
CA ARG A 84 4.78 20.23 9.32
C ARG A 84 6.13 20.20 8.62
N THR A 85 6.85 21.31 8.74
CA THR A 85 8.27 21.35 8.38
C THR A 85 9.05 20.69 9.52
N PRO A 86 9.89 19.68 9.24
CA PRO A 86 10.68 19.05 10.29
C PRO A 86 11.75 20.03 10.80
N THR A 87 11.98 20.05 12.12
CA THR A 87 13.03 20.86 12.77
C THR A 87 14.40 20.18 12.71
N GLU A 88 14.42 18.87 12.42
CA GLU A 88 15.61 18.04 12.31
C GLU A 88 15.52 17.19 11.03
N ASN A 89 16.65 16.64 10.60
CA ASN A 89 16.66 15.75 9.45
C ASN A 89 15.87 14.47 9.74
N ILE A 90 15.00 14.09 8.81
CA ILE A 90 14.32 12.80 8.85
C ILE A 90 15.33 11.73 8.45
N SER A 91 15.82 10.97 9.43
CA SER A 91 16.68 9.81 9.19
C SER A 91 15.85 8.54 9.04
N MET A 92 16.16 7.76 8.00
CA MET A 92 15.65 6.40 7.86
C MET A 92 16.72 5.42 8.32
N GLN A 93 16.38 4.55 9.28
CA GLN A 93 17.26 3.46 9.67
C GLN A 93 17.55 2.55 8.48
N LYS A 94 18.83 2.21 8.29
CA LYS A 94 19.25 1.25 7.26
C LYS A 94 18.67 -0.12 7.61
N ARG A 95 17.68 -0.54 6.84
CA ARG A 95 17.08 -1.89 6.97
C ARG A 95 17.95 -2.92 6.26
N SER A 96 17.70 -4.20 6.57
CA SER A 96 18.27 -5.33 5.84
C SER A 96 18.02 -5.21 4.32
N GLU A 97 18.91 -5.84 3.55
CA GLU A 97 18.79 -5.89 2.10
C GLU A 97 17.44 -6.52 1.71
N PRO A 98 16.72 -5.92 0.74
CA PRO A 98 15.43 -6.45 0.35
C PRO A 98 15.62 -7.65 -0.58
N PHE A 99 14.71 -8.61 -0.50
CA PHE A 99 14.60 -9.67 -1.48
C PHE A 99 14.05 -9.10 -2.80
N LYS A 100 14.90 -9.07 -3.83
CA LYS A 100 14.51 -8.64 -5.19
C LYS A 100 13.62 -9.70 -5.83
N THR A 101 12.49 -9.27 -6.39
CA THR A 101 11.49 -10.16 -6.98
C THR A 101 10.74 -9.47 -8.13
N THR A 102 9.74 -10.14 -8.69
CA THR A 102 8.79 -9.56 -9.66
C THR A 102 7.45 -9.28 -9.00
N ARG A 103 6.68 -8.33 -9.54
CA ARG A 103 5.32 -8.03 -9.07
C ARG A 103 4.42 -9.26 -9.09
N LYS A 104 4.47 -10.06 -10.16
CA LYS A 104 3.71 -11.34 -10.27
C LYS A 104 4.05 -12.30 -9.12
N ARG A 105 5.34 -12.49 -8.81
CA ARG A 105 5.77 -13.36 -7.73
C ARG A 105 5.37 -12.80 -6.36
N PHE A 106 5.51 -11.50 -6.15
CA PHE A 106 5.09 -10.82 -4.92
C PHE A 106 3.58 -10.99 -4.67
N ASN A 107 2.74 -10.66 -5.67
CA ASN A 107 1.28 -10.76 -5.55
C ASN A 107 0.84 -12.20 -5.29
N LYS A 108 1.45 -13.18 -5.96
CA LYS A 108 1.18 -14.60 -5.69
C LYS A 108 1.50 -14.96 -4.24
N GLN A 109 2.69 -14.59 -3.74
CA GLN A 109 3.10 -14.91 -2.37
C GLN A 109 2.23 -14.21 -1.33
N LEU A 110 1.84 -12.96 -1.57
CA LEU A 110 0.91 -12.23 -0.72
C LEU A 110 -0.44 -12.94 -0.67
N ASN A 111 -0.98 -13.33 -1.82
CA ASN A 111 -2.26 -14.04 -1.89
C ASN A 111 -2.20 -15.41 -1.20
N ASP A 112 -1.15 -16.20 -1.46
CA ASP A 112 -0.93 -17.49 -0.79
C ASP A 112 -0.92 -17.30 0.74
N TYR A 113 -0.16 -16.32 1.23
CA TYR A 113 -0.08 -16.01 2.66
C TYR A 113 -1.42 -15.56 3.27
N ARG A 114 -2.19 -14.74 2.55
CA ARG A 114 -3.51 -14.28 3.01
C ARG A 114 -4.54 -15.42 3.03
N SER A 115 -4.44 -16.35 2.08
CA SER A 115 -5.34 -17.50 1.98
C SER A 115 -5.11 -18.55 3.05
N ASP A 116 -3.84 -18.75 3.42
CA ASP A 116 -3.42 -19.78 4.37
C ASP A 116 -2.02 -19.44 4.94
N PRO A 117 -1.94 -18.62 5.99
CA PRO A 117 -0.67 -18.27 6.61
C PRO A 117 -0.02 -19.48 7.30
N GLY A 118 -0.82 -20.50 7.65
CA GLY A 118 -0.35 -21.73 8.31
C GLY A 118 0.56 -22.56 7.43
N LYS A 119 0.34 -22.57 6.10
CA LYS A 119 1.21 -23.24 5.13
C LYS A 119 2.67 -22.80 5.17
N ILE A 120 2.95 -21.60 5.66
CA ILE A 120 4.33 -21.13 5.80
C ILE A 120 5.05 -21.82 6.98
N MET A 121 4.30 -22.13 8.04
CA MET A 121 4.84 -22.80 9.24
C MET A 121 4.81 -24.31 9.08
N SER A 122 3.78 -24.86 8.44
CA SER A 122 3.61 -26.30 8.28
C SER A 122 4.73 -26.94 7.45
N GLY A 123 5.32 -28.01 7.95
CA GLY A 123 6.47 -28.69 7.33
C GLY A 123 7.79 -27.91 7.40
N SER A 124 7.83 -26.77 8.10
CA SER A 124 9.06 -26.02 8.34
C SER A 124 9.82 -26.55 9.57
N PRO A 125 11.15 -26.33 9.68
CA PRO A 125 11.90 -26.66 10.89
C PRO A 125 11.42 -25.93 12.16
N LEU A 126 10.63 -24.87 12.00
CA LEU A 126 10.06 -24.06 13.07
C LEU A 126 8.65 -24.49 13.46
N ALA A 127 8.09 -25.53 12.82
CA ALA A 127 6.77 -26.03 13.16
C ALA A 127 6.76 -26.56 14.60
N GLY A 128 5.74 -26.17 15.38
CA GLY A 128 5.54 -26.70 16.73
C GLY A 128 5.38 -28.21 16.69
N LYS A 129 5.98 -28.92 17.65
CA LYS A 129 5.90 -30.37 17.78
C LYS A 129 5.27 -30.76 19.11
N THR A 130 4.50 -31.84 19.12
CA THR A 130 4.03 -32.47 20.35
C THR A 130 5.20 -33.11 21.09
N VAL A 131 4.95 -33.55 22.33
CA VAL A 131 5.92 -34.30 23.13
C VAL A 131 6.44 -35.56 22.42
N ASP A 132 5.61 -36.18 21.57
CA ASP A 132 5.96 -37.35 20.77
C ASP A 132 6.69 -37.00 19.46
N GLY A 133 7.06 -35.73 19.26
CA GLY A 133 7.77 -35.25 18.08
C GLY A 133 6.91 -35.09 16.82
N LYS A 134 5.59 -35.30 16.90
CA LYS A 134 4.66 -35.06 15.77
C LYS A 134 4.39 -33.59 15.59
N GLU A 135 4.30 -33.13 14.35
CA GLU A 135 3.98 -31.74 14.06
C GLU A 135 2.56 -31.38 14.55
N ILE A 136 2.43 -30.24 15.22
CA ILE A 136 1.14 -29.70 15.65
C ILE A 136 0.46 -29.10 14.42
N PRO A 137 -0.73 -29.59 14.02
CA PRO A 137 -1.43 -29.06 12.87
C PRO A 137 -1.75 -27.58 13.06
N VAL A 138 -1.35 -26.74 12.09
CA VAL A 138 -1.73 -25.33 12.08
C VAL A 138 -3.13 -25.23 11.46
N PRO A 139 -4.14 -24.72 12.18
CA PRO A 139 -5.48 -24.57 11.62
C PRO A 139 -5.47 -23.68 10.39
N LYS A 140 -6.13 -24.11 9.32
CA LYS A 140 -6.33 -23.27 8.13
C LYS A 140 -7.19 -22.08 8.52
N ARG A 141 -6.66 -20.88 8.31
CA ARG A 141 -7.38 -19.62 8.55
C ARG A 141 -7.13 -18.66 7.40
N GLN A 142 -8.21 -18.21 6.77
CA GLN A 142 -8.12 -17.12 5.81
C GLN A 142 -8.05 -15.79 6.56
N LEU A 143 -7.12 -14.92 6.17
CA LEU A 143 -7.03 -13.56 6.67
C LEU A 143 -8.01 -12.67 5.92
N PHE A 144 -8.58 -11.67 6.62
CA PHE A 144 -9.27 -10.58 5.94
C PHE A 144 -8.34 -9.95 4.90
N HIS A 145 -8.83 -9.76 3.68
CA HIS A 145 -8.05 -9.31 2.55
C HIS A 145 -8.87 -8.37 1.68
N ASN A 146 -8.62 -7.07 1.82
CA ASN A 146 -9.10 -6.04 0.91
C ASN A 146 -7.89 -5.36 0.27
N PRO A 147 -7.39 -5.85 -0.88
CA PRO A 147 -6.18 -5.32 -1.48
C PRO A 147 -6.45 -3.97 -2.17
N ILE A 148 -5.51 -3.04 -2.03
CA ILE A 148 -5.56 -1.75 -2.74
C ILE A 148 -5.54 -1.97 -4.27
N GLU A 149 -4.75 -2.95 -4.74
CA GLU A 149 -4.69 -3.35 -6.14
C GLU A 149 -5.61 -4.55 -6.39
N LEU A 150 -6.55 -4.42 -7.33
CA LEU A 150 -7.49 -5.48 -7.71
C LEU A 150 -7.08 -6.25 -8.98
N GLU A 151 -6.03 -5.79 -9.67
CA GLU A 151 -5.46 -6.45 -10.86
C GLU A 151 -4.38 -7.50 -10.55
#